data_AF-A0A2E7UKM3-F1
#
_entry.id   AF-A0A2E7UKM3-F1
#
_cell.length_a   1.000
_cell.length_b   1.000
_cell.length_c   1.000
_cell.angle_alpha   90.00
_cell.angle_beta   90.00
_cell.angle_gamma   90.00
#
_symmetry.space_group_name_H-M   'P 1'
#
loop_
_entity.id
_entity.type
_entity.pdbx_description
1 polymer ?
#
loop_
_entity_poly.entity_id
_entity_poly.type
_entity_poly.pdbx_seq_one_letter_code
_entity_poly.pdbx_strand_id
1 'polypeptide(L)'
;MKKIFSTTIILFFSLIFSCSNPDENQLNEIEELKVEMKGIPDYLLNSWLCVEAQEVDDLDTEGSDKWKCQVELSVQDGNLLISSTGIPNHDFESGPGCCAQENEYQWIIPGEPVIAEELTWAPNRGAIAITVTGVPIFGPEEGPGGDAVALHFDYFEEDRQPIVIGVCGGHSAGTIYHYHFDANCIHWHEENPENSNDWKEYDPEKIDSTIHSPIIGFAFDGFPIYGPYGWDEYGEVV
;
A
#
# COMPACT_ATOMS: atom_id res chain seq x y z
N MET A 1 53.39 -8.65 45.73
CA MET A 1 54.02 -7.72 44.77
C MET A 1 52.97 -6.75 44.28
N LYS A 2 53.29 -5.45 44.32
CA LYS A 2 52.46 -4.31 43.94
C LYS A 2 52.04 -4.36 42.46
N LYS A 3 50.80 -3.96 42.16
CA LYS A 3 50.48 -3.05 41.05
C LYS A 3 49.31 -2.15 41.46
N ILE A 4 49.50 -0.85 41.26
CA ILE A 4 48.55 0.27 41.46
C ILE A 4 48.14 0.73 40.06
N PHE A 5 46.91 1.22 39.88
CA PHE A 5 46.45 2.39 39.08
C PHE A 5 44.90 2.26 38.97
N SER A 6 44.11 3.04 39.70
CA SER A 6 43.74 4.46 39.50
C SER A 6 42.50 4.61 38.63
N THR A 7 41.35 4.88 39.25
CA THR A 7 40.25 5.62 38.59
C THR A 7 39.59 6.57 39.59
N THR A 8 39.55 7.82 39.18
CA THR A 8 39.13 9.03 39.88
C THR A 8 37.64 9.01 40.23
N ILE A 9 37.30 9.31 41.49
CA ILE A 9 35.94 9.67 41.92
C ILE A 9 35.80 11.18 41.76
N ILE A 10 34.93 11.63 40.84
CA ILE A 10 34.54 13.04 40.72
C ILE A 10 33.16 13.20 41.37
N LEU A 11 33.13 13.78 42.57
CA LEU A 11 31.91 14.33 43.17
C LEU A 11 31.54 15.61 42.42
N PHE A 12 30.36 15.65 41.79
CA PHE A 12 29.78 16.91 41.35
C PHE A 12 28.97 17.54 42.50
N PHE A 13 29.44 18.71 42.94
CA PHE A 13 28.80 19.60 43.90
C PHE A 13 27.58 20.25 43.23
N SER A 14 26.41 20.12 43.85
CA SER A 14 25.20 20.84 43.42
C SER A 14 25.34 22.32 43.79
N LEU A 15 25.31 23.20 42.78
CA LEU A 15 25.21 24.64 42.94
C LEU A 15 23.85 25.08 42.42
N ILE A 16 22.93 25.30 43.37
CA ILE A 16 21.61 25.85 43.13
C ILE A 16 21.80 27.37 42.97
N PHE A 17 21.55 27.89 41.77
CA PHE A 17 21.28 29.30 41.58
C PHE A 17 19.86 29.46 41.06
N SER A 18 18.99 29.97 41.94
CA SER A 18 17.64 30.42 41.64
C SER A 18 17.70 31.80 40.99
N CYS A 19 17.06 31.94 39.83
CA CYS A 19 16.56 33.21 39.31
C CYS A 19 15.20 32.92 38.64
N SER A 20 14.18 33.63 39.09
CA SER A 20 12.77 33.46 38.70
C SER A 20 12.40 34.23 37.42
N ASN A 21 11.29 33.79 36.81
CA ASN A 21 10.43 34.37 35.75
C ASN A 21 10.71 33.97 34.28
N PRO A 22 9.69 34.01 33.41
CA PRO A 22 8.30 33.54 33.53
C PRO A 22 7.87 32.72 32.28
N ASP A 23 6.62 32.25 32.27
CA ASP A 23 5.91 31.53 31.20
C ASP A 23 6.23 30.04 30.97
N GLU A 24 5.54 29.26 31.79
CA GLU A 24 5.23 27.84 31.60
C GLU A 24 4.19 27.71 30.47
N ASN A 25 4.60 27.90 29.21
CA ASN A 25 3.76 27.54 28.06
C ASN A 25 4.52 27.34 26.73
N GLN A 26 5.58 26.55 26.77
CA GLN A 26 6.24 26.01 25.57
C GLN A 26 6.40 24.50 25.78
N LEU A 27 5.27 23.79 25.91
CA LEU A 27 5.24 22.40 25.50
C LEU A 27 5.44 22.44 23.99
N ASN A 28 6.61 22.01 23.56
CA ASN A 28 6.90 21.77 22.15
C ASN A 28 5.80 20.85 21.62
N GLU A 29 4.86 21.43 20.86
CA GLU A 29 4.15 20.69 19.83
C GLU A 29 5.27 20.04 19.01
N ILE A 30 5.26 18.71 19.01
CA ILE A 30 5.90 17.96 17.95
C ILE A 30 5.23 18.49 16.70
N GLU A 31 5.96 19.33 15.95
CA GLU A 31 5.59 19.74 14.61
C GLU A 31 5.53 18.43 13.82
N GLU A 32 4.34 17.83 13.81
CA GLU A 32 3.94 16.78 12.90
C GLU A 32 4.50 17.16 11.53
N LEU A 33 5.08 16.20 10.83
CA LEU A 33 5.67 16.36 9.51
C LEU A 33 4.60 16.80 8.48
N LYS A 34 4.06 18.02 8.62
CA LYS A 34 3.34 18.74 7.57
C LYS A 34 4.41 19.35 6.67
N VAL A 35 5.11 18.48 5.94
CA VAL A 35 5.54 18.87 4.60
C VAL A 35 4.26 19.37 3.95
N GLU A 36 4.14 20.66 3.67
CA GLU A 36 2.98 21.19 2.95
C GLU A 36 2.95 20.47 1.59
N MET A 37 2.18 19.39 1.48
CA MET A 37 1.92 18.62 0.25
C MET A 37 1.01 19.42 -0.68
N LYS A 38 1.36 20.69 -0.86
CA LYS A 38 0.59 21.71 -1.54
C LYS A 38 0.58 21.42 -3.04
N GLY A 39 -0.61 21.43 -3.62
CA GLY A 39 -0.79 21.20 -5.06
C GLY A 39 -1.06 19.73 -5.44
N ILE A 40 -1.14 18.82 -4.46
CA ILE A 40 -1.68 17.47 -4.68
C ILE A 40 -3.17 17.48 -4.32
N PRO A 41 -4.07 16.95 -5.17
CA PRO A 41 -5.49 16.85 -4.83
C PRO A 41 -5.74 15.96 -3.61
N ASP A 42 -6.74 16.32 -2.81
CA ASP A 42 -7.10 15.59 -1.59
C ASP A 42 -7.42 14.11 -1.85
N TYR A 43 -8.05 13.78 -2.98
CA TYR A 43 -8.35 12.38 -3.33
C TYR A 43 -7.07 11.57 -3.56
N LEU A 44 -6.01 12.18 -4.09
CA LEU A 44 -4.73 11.52 -4.29
C LEU A 44 -3.96 11.40 -2.98
N LEU A 45 -4.02 12.43 -2.14
CA LEU A 45 -3.27 12.46 -0.88
C LEU A 45 -3.88 11.57 0.22
N ASN A 46 -5.21 11.55 0.33
CA ASN A 46 -5.90 10.96 1.48
C ASN A 46 -6.32 9.50 1.28
N SER A 47 -6.02 8.90 0.13
CA SER A 47 -6.44 7.53 -0.18
C SER A 47 -5.48 6.44 0.32
N TRP A 48 -4.24 6.81 0.71
CA TRP A 48 -3.18 5.85 1.00
C TRP A 48 -3.42 5.12 2.32
N LEU A 49 -3.27 3.80 2.24
CA LEU A 49 -3.25 2.89 3.37
C LEU A 49 -1.79 2.57 3.74
N CYS A 50 -1.58 1.99 4.92
CA CYS A 50 -0.25 1.60 5.40
C CYS A 50 0.76 2.75 5.57
N VAL A 51 0.27 3.99 5.69
CA VAL A 51 1.10 5.12 6.15
C VAL A 51 1.62 4.89 7.57
N GLU A 52 0.83 4.19 8.39
CA GLU A 52 1.30 3.52 9.60
C GLU A 52 1.56 2.06 9.26
N ALA A 53 2.79 1.61 9.51
CA ALA A 53 3.20 0.27 9.12
C ALA A 53 2.42 -0.82 9.87
N GLN A 54 1.96 -1.84 9.14
CA GLN A 54 1.26 -3.01 9.68
C GLN A 54 2.04 -4.27 9.31
N GLU A 55 2.16 -5.21 10.25
CA GLU A 55 2.70 -6.55 9.98
C GLU A 55 1.59 -7.47 9.45
N VAL A 56 1.90 -8.21 8.39
CA VAL A 56 1.05 -9.23 7.76
C VAL A 56 1.85 -10.50 7.49
N ASP A 57 1.16 -11.58 7.13
CA ASP A 57 1.74 -12.89 6.91
C ASP A 57 1.51 -13.43 5.50
N ASP A 58 2.53 -14.12 4.95
CA ASP A 58 2.36 -14.97 3.77
C ASP A 58 2.09 -16.41 4.23
N LEU A 59 0.85 -16.86 4.07
CA LEU A 59 0.39 -18.13 4.61
C LEU A 59 0.92 -19.36 3.86
N ASP A 60 1.66 -19.15 2.77
CA ASP A 60 2.39 -20.23 2.08
C ASP A 60 3.78 -20.50 2.68
N THR A 61 4.27 -19.67 3.61
CA THR A 61 5.58 -19.85 4.26
C THR A 61 5.46 -20.60 5.60
N GLU A 62 6.60 -21.08 6.12
CA GLU A 62 6.64 -21.66 7.47
C GLU A 62 6.89 -20.59 8.53
N GLY A 63 5.92 -20.40 9.42
CA GLY A 63 6.04 -19.46 10.55
C GLY A 63 5.19 -18.22 10.33
N SER A 64 5.60 -17.11 10.95
CA SER A 64 5.02 -15.80 10.62
C SER A 64 6.14 -14.89 10.14
N ASP A 65 6.02 -14.40 8.92
CA ASP A 65 7.02 -13.58 8.26
C ASP A 65 7.09 -12.16 8.83
N LYS A 66 5.94 -11.64 9.28
CA LYS A 66 5.78 -10.26 9.76
C LYS A 66 6.18 -9.22 8.71
N TRP A 67 5.83 -9.48 7.44
CA TRP A 67 6.05 -8.54 6.35
C TRP A 67 5.33 -7.24 6.63
N LYS A 68 5.96 -6.11 6.33
CA LYS A 68 5.38 -4.79 6.58
C LYS A 68 4.63 -4.30 5.36
N CYS A 69 3.34 -4.07 5.50
CA CYS A 69 2.65 -3.11 4.64
C CYS A 69 3.09 -1.71 5.06
N GLN A 70 3.82 -1.00 4.20
CA GLN A 70 4.29 0.35 4.49
C GLN A 70 4.29 1.21 3.23
N VAL A 71 3.80 2.43 3.37
CA VAL A 71 3.82 3.48 2.36
C VAL A 71 4.39 4.76 2.97
N GLU A 72 5.33 5.39 2.28
CA GLU A 72 5.82 6.73 2.61
C GLU A 72 5.57 7.67 1.44
N LEU A 73 5.04 8.85 1.74
CA LEU A 73 4.64 9.84 0.75
C LEU A 73 5.52 11.08 0.82
N SER A 74 5.86 11.63 -0.34
CA SER A 74 6.46 12.95 -0.45
C SER A 74 5.98 13.66 -1.71
N VAL A 75 6.18 14.96 -1.82
CA VAL A 75 5.76 15.75 -2.99
C VAL A 75 6.96 16.41 -3.62
N GLN A 76 7.05 16.30 -4.94
CA GLN A 76 8.06 16.99 -5.74
C GLN A 76 7.46 17.43 -7.07
N ASP A 77 7.59 18.73 -7.37
CA ASP A 77 7.21 19.32 -8.66
C ASP A 77 5.75 19.01 -9.10
N GLY A 78 4.81 19.01 -8.15
CA GLY A 78 3.40 18.71 -8.41
C GLY A 78 3.09 17.22 -8.60
N ASN A 79 4.05 16.34 -8.33
CA ASN A 79 3.87 14.89 -8.32
C ASN A 79 3.91 14.36 -6.90
N LEU A 80 3.12 13.31 -6.66
CA LEU A 80 3.22 12.50 -5.46
C LEU A 80 4.29 11.42 -5.68
N LEU A 81 5.28 11.38 -4.82
CA LEU A 81 6.32 10.36 -4.77
C LEU A 81 5.95 9.36 -3.68
N ILE A 82 6.01 8.07 -4.02
CA ILE A 82 5.56 6.99 -3.14
C ILE A 82 6.68 5.97 -2.99
N SER A 83 7.10 5.75 -1.76
CA SER A 83 7.93 4.61 -1.36
C SER A 83 7.04 3.52 -0.80
N SER A 84 7.24 2.26 -1.19
CA SER A 84 6.48 1.15 -0.62
C SER A 84 7.26 -0.16 -0.57
N THR A 85 6.91 -0.99 0.41
CA THR A 85 7.35 -2.38 0.55
C THR A 85 6.71 -3.33 -0.46
N GLY A 86 5.58 -2.95 -1.09
CA GLY A 86 4.85 -3.82 -2.01
C GLY A 86 4.13 -5.00 -1.35
N ILE A 87 3.78 -4.85 -0.08
CA ILE A 87 3.06 -5.84 0.73
C ILE A 87 1.64 -5.32 1.03
N PRO A 88 0.58 -6.15 0.92
CA PRO A 88 -0.79 -5.70 1.19
C PRO A 88 -1.06 -5.51 2.69
N ASN A 89 -2.17 -4.85 3.04
CA ASN A 89 -2.58 -4.60 4.42
C ASN A 89 -3.34 -5.79 5.07
N HIS A 90 -3.29 -6.95 4.45
CA HIS A 90 -3.92 -8.18 4.89
C HIS A 90 -2.94 -9.34 4.72
N ASP A 91 -3.13 -10.42 5.48
CA ASP A 91 -2.40 -11.66 5.21
C ASP A 91 -2.75 -12.15 3.80
N PHE A 92 -1.87 -12.92 3.18
CA PHE A 92 -2.05 -13.34 1.79
C PHE A 92 -1.45 -14.72 1.53
N GLU A 93 -1.67 -15.24 0.33
CA GLU A 93 -1.07 -16.49 -0.17
C GLU A 93 -0.31 -16.14 -1.45
N SER A 94 1.00 -16.42 -1.49
CA SER A 94 1.85 -16.22 -2.67
C SER A 94 1.52 -17.15 -3.83
N GLY A 95 0.89 -18.29 -3.56
CA GLY A 95 0.62 -19.35 -4.52
C GLY A 95 1.89 -20.06 -5.02
N PRO A 96 1.81 -20.80 -6.13
CA PRO A 96 2.91 -21.63 -6.63
C PRO A 96 4.13 -20.83 -7.07
N GLY A 97 3.96 -19.52 -7.28
CA GLY A 97 5.00 -18.60 -7.73
C GLY A 97 5.95 -18.12 -6.63
N CYS A 98 5.67 -18.44 -5.35
CA CYS A 98 6.47 -18.25 -4.12
C CYS A 98 7.73 -17.36 -4.18
N CYS A 99 8.02 -16.57 -3.16
CA CYS A 99 7.20 -16.13 -2.05
C CYS A 99 7.52 -14.66 -1.86
N ALA A 100 6.51 -13.87 -1.53
CA ALA A 100 6.64 -12.43 -1.44
C ALA A 100 7.71 -12.03 -0.43
N GLN A 101 8.34 -10.89 -0.67
CA GLN A 101 9.24 -10.23 0.27
C GLN A 101 8.95 -8.73 0.24
N GLU A 102 9.37 -8.02 1.29
CA GLU A 102 9.45 -6.56 1.21
C GLU A 102 10.41 -6.15 0.08
N ASN A 103 9.94 -5.26 -0.79
CA ASN A 103 10.70 -4.66 -1.87
C ASN A 103 10.95 -3.17 -1.57
N GLU A 104 11.78 -2.51 -2.37
CA GLU A 104 12.04 -1.07 -2.26
C GLU A 104 11.48 -0.35 -3.48
N TYR A 105 10.15 -0.22 -3.56
CA TYR A 105 9.52 0.47 -4.67
C TYR A 105 9.59 1.99 -4.53
N GLN A 106 9.71 2.67 -5.68
CA GLN A 106 9.62 4.11 -5.82
C GLN A 106 8.73 4.43 -7.01
N TRP A 107 7.63 5.12 -6.76
CA TRP A 107 6.64 5.49 -7.77
C TRP A 107 6.43 6.99 -7.82
N ILE A 108 5.99 7.49 -8.96
CA ILE A 108 5.65 8.89 -9.19
C ILE A 108 4.26 8.91 -9.81
N ILE A 109 3.34 9.63 -9.18
CA ILE A 109 1.97 9.84 -9.67
C ILE A 109 1.77 11.33 -9.91
N PRO A 110 1.40 11.76 -11.13
CA PRO A 110 1.06 13.16 -11.41
C PRO A 110 -0.10 13.64 -10.55
N GLY A 111 0.03 14.82 -9.91
CA GLY A 111 -1.06 15.44 -9.15
C GLY A 111 -2.20 15.96 -10.04
N GLU A 112 -1.91 16.22 -11.32
CA GLU A 112 -2.89 16.67 -12.31
C GLU A 112 -2.85 15.73 -13.53
N PRO A 113 -3.64 14.63 -13.54
CA PRO A 113 -3.71 13.74 -14.69
C PRO A 113 -4.30 14.45 -15.92
N VAL A 114 -3.75 14.16 -17.10
CA VAL A 114 -4.18 14.73 -18.37
C VAL A 114 -4.51 13.59 -19.34
N ILE A 115 -5.66 13.68 -19.99
CA ILE A 115 -6.04 12.73 -21.05
C ILE A 115 -5.04 12.87 -22.20
N ALA A 116 -4.35 11.78 -22.53
CA ALA A 116 -3.40 11.75 -23.62
C ALA A 116 -4.11 11.99 -24.97
N GLU A 117 -3.48 12.78 -25.85
CA GLU A 117 -3.97 13.00 -27.22
C GLU A 117 -3.90 11.72 -28.06
N GLU A 118 -2.90 10.87 -27.78
CA GLU A 118 -2.65 9.62 -28.47
C GLU A 118 -2.77 8.43 -27.50
N LEU A 119 -3.50 7.40 -27.94
CA LEU A 119 -3.71 6.18 -27.15
C LEU A 119 -2.38 5.42 -26.98
N THR A 120 -2.00 5.15 -25.73
CA THR A 120 -0.90 4.25 -25.40
C THR A 120 -1.47 3.01 -24.70
N TRP A 121 -1.16 1.83 -25.23
CA TRP A 121 -1.56 0.58 -24.60
C TRP A 121 -0.75 0.36 -23.33
N ALA A 122 -1.42 -0.09 -22.27
CA ALA A 122 -0.75 -0.56 -21.07
C ALA A 122 0.20 -1.73 -21.43
N PRO A 123 1.37 -1.83 -20.78
CA PRO A 123 2.23 -3.00 -20.90
C PRO A 123 1.46 -4.29 -20.66
N ASN A 124 1.74 -5.33 -21.45
CA ASN A 124 1.15 -6.65 -21.20
C ASN A 124 1.58 -7.24 -19.86
N ARG A 125 2.78 -6.88 -19.36
CA ARG A 125 3.38 -7.42 -18.13
C ARG A 125 4.01 -6.35 -17.28
N GLY A 126 4.15 -6.66 -16.00
CA GLY A 126 4.73 -5.78 -14.99
C GLY A 126 3.73 -4.71 -14.55
N ALA A 127 4.17 -3.86 -13.64
CA ALA A 127 3.31 -2.85 -13.03
C ALA A 127 2.78 -1.87 -14.08
N ILE A 128 1.47 -1.62 -14.03
CA ILE A 128 0.76 -0.59 -14.82
C ILE A 128 0.10 0.46 -13.92
N ALA A 129 -0.07 0.12 -12.64
CA ALA A 129 -0.64 0.94 -11.59
C ALA A 129 -0.12 0.47 -10.23
N ILE A 130 -0.48 1.19 -9.18
CA ILE A 130 -0.19 0.85 -7.79
C ILE A 130 -1.48 0.93 -6.96
N THR A 131 -1.67 0.00 -6.04
CA THR A 131 -2.76 0.10 -5.06
C THR A 131 -2.46 1.18 -4.02
N VAL A 132 -3.47 1.58 -3.26
CA VAL A 132 -3.31 2.50 -2.12
C VAL A 132 -2.54 1.89 -0.94
N THR A 133 -2.32 0.58 -0.92
CA THR A 133 -1.41 -0.11 0.03
C THR A 133 0.04 -0.16 -0.48
N GLY A 134 0.28 0.26 -1.72
CA GLY A 134 1.60 0.29 -2.33
C GLY A 134 2.00 -1.00 -3.07
N VAL A 135 1.07 -1.96 -3.19
CA VAL A 135 1.24 -3.18 -3.99
C VAL A 135 1.08 -2.86 -5.49
N PRO A 136 1.94 -3.34 -6.38
CA PRO A 136 1.75 -3.16 -7.81
C PRO A 136 0.48 -3.84 -8.34
N ILE A 137 -0.14 -3.21 -9.33
CA ILE A 137 -1.15 -3.85 -10.19
C ILE A 137 -0.48 -4.14 -11.53
N PHE A 138 -0.45 -5.40 -11.93
CA PHE A 138 0.22 -5.83 -13.16
C PHE A 138 -0.71 -5.80 -14.37
N GLY A 139 -0.09 -5.70 -15.55
CA GLY A 139 -0.77 -5.93 -16.82
C GLY A 139 -1.31 -7.36 -16.92
N PRO A 140 -2.18 -7.63 -17.90
CA PRO A 140 -3.01 -8.83 -17.92
C PRO A 140 -2.23 -10.13 -18.14
N GLU A 141 -1.00 -10.11 -18.65
CA GLU A 141 -0.25 -11.34 -18.91
C GLU A 141 0.56 -11.82 -17.71
N GLU A 142 0.55 -13.14 -17.52
CA GLU A 142 1.48 -13.83 -16.62
C GLU A 142 2.67 -14.49 -17.34
N GLY A 143 3.68 -14.96 -16.59
CA GLY A 143 4.60 -15.98 -17.10
C GLY A 143 3.77 -17.20 -17.45
N PRO A 144 3.74 -17.79 -18.67
CA PRO A 144 4.61 -17.83 -19.85
C PRO A 144 3.93 -17.21 -21.10
N GLY A 145 3.09 -16.19 -20.87
CA GLY A 145 2.22 -15.53 -21.85
C GLY A 145 0.80 -16.05 -21.75
N GLY A 146 -0.20 -15.19 -21.88
CA GLY A 146 -1.61 -15.56 -21.63
C GLY A 146 -2.20 -14.68 -20.53
N ASP A 147 -3.48 -14.39 -20.65
CA ASP A 147 -4.20 -13.49 -19.77
C ASP A 147 -4.48 -14.17 -18.42
N ALA A 148 -3.91 -13.63 -17.34
CA ALA A 148 -3.98 -14.17 -16.00
C ALA A 148 -5.42 -14.16 -15.47
N VAL A 149 -6.17 -13.09 -15.74
CA VAL A 149 -7.57 -12.96 -15.34
C VAL A 149 -8.42 -13.97 -16.12
N ALA A 150 -8.17 -14.12 -17.41
CA ALA A 150 -8.89 -15.07 -18.23
C ALA A 150 -8.63 -16.53 -17.80
N LEU A 151 -7.41 -16.83 -17.34
CA LEU A 151 -7.08 -18.12 -16.76
C LEU A 151 -7.82 -18.35 -15.44
N HIS A 152 -7.88 -17.36 -14.55
CA HIS A 152 -8.59 -17.47 -13.27
C HIS A 152 -10.08 -17.80 -13.44
N PHE A 153 -10.70 -17.29 -14.51
CA PHE A 153 -12.11 -17.56 -14.84
C PHE A 153 -12.31 -18.71 -15.83
N ASP A 154 -11.33 -19.62 -15.97
CA ASP A 154 -11.39 -20.82 -16.79
C ASP A 154 -11.73 -20.57 -18.29
N TYR A 155 -11.39 -19.40 -18.83
CA TYR A 155 -11.61 -19.12 -20.26
C TYR A 155 -10.67 -19.89 -21.19
N PHE A 156 -9.54 -20.39 -20.66
CA PHE A 156 -8.64 -21.31 -21.35
C PHE A 156 -7.87 -22.18 -20.35
N GLU A 157 -7.28 -23.27 -20.85
CA GLU A 157 -6.41 -24.15 -20.06
C GLU A 157 -4.94 -23.74 -20.28
N GLU A 158 -4.22 -23.43 -19.20
CA GLU A 158 -2.77 -23.19 -19.22
C GLU A 158 -2.02 -24.52 -19.00
N ASP A 159 -1.27 -24.98 -20.00
CA ASP A 159 -0.53 -26.26 -19.96
C ASP A 159 1.00 -26.09 -19.88
N ARG A 160 1.50 -24.85 -19.89
CA ARG A 160 2.95 -24.56 -19.83
C ARG A 160 3.45 -24.36 -18.40
N GLN A 161 2.65 -23.76 -17.52
CA GLN A 161 2.97 -23.64 -16.09
C GLN A 161 1.73 -23.47 -15.19
N PRO A 162 1.74 -23.98 -13.95
CA PRO A 162 0.65 -23.75 -13.02
C PRO A 162 0.67 -22.30 -12.53
N ILE A 163 -0.49 -21.62 -12.65
CA ILE A 163 -0.71 -20.28 -12.11
C ILE A 163 -1.96 -20.35 -11.25
N VAL A 164 -1.89 -19.77 -10.06
CA VAL A 164 -3.03 -19.60 -9.17
C VAL A 164 -3.08 -18.13 -8.82
N ILE A 165 -4.26 -17.54 -9.01
CA ILE A 165 -4.56 -16.19 -8.52
C ILE A 165 -5.45 -16.37 -7.29
N GLY A 166 -5.03 -15.74 -6.19
CA GLY A 166 -5.70 -15.82 -4.90
C GLY A 166 -6.92 -14.92 -4.81
N VAL A 167 -7.39 -14.73 -3.57
CA VAL A 167 -8.48 -13.81 -3.24
C VAL A 167 -8.20 -12.44 -3.84
N CYS A 168 -9.27 -11.76 -4.27
CA CYS A 168 -9.25 -10.42 -4.84
C CYS A 168 -8.21 -10.18 -5.95
N GLY A 169 -7.82 -11.23 -6.66
CA GLY A 169 -6.97 -11.12 -7.84
C GLY A 169 -5.46 -11.00 -7.56
N GLY A 170 -5.02 -11.28 -6.33
CA GLY A 170 -3.61 -11.15 -5.91
C GLY A 170 -2.83 -12.46 -5.91
N HIS A 171 -1.53 -12.42 -6.24
CA HIS A 171 -0.58 -13.53 -6.05
C HIS A 171 0.88 -13.06 -6.15
N SER A 172 1.84 -13.99 -6.01
CA SER A 172 3.27 -13.69 -6.15
C SER A 172 3.90 -14.24 -7.43
N ALA A 173 4.77 -13.43 -8.04
CA ALA A 173 5.74 -13.86 -9.04
C ALA A 173 7.15 -13.72 -8.45
N GLY A 174 7.70 -14.81 -7.89
CA GLY A 174 8.91 -14.75 -7.09
C GLY A 174 8.68 -13.92 -5.82
N THR A 175 9.51 -12.90 -5.61
CA THR A 175 9.44 -12.03 -4.42
C THR A 175 8.43 -10.89 -4.52
N ILE A 176 7.67 -10.82 -5.61
CA ILE A 176 6.79 -9.69 -5.91
C ILE A 176 5.32 -10.14 -5.82
N TYR A 177 4.66 -9.76 -4.73
CA TYR A 177 3.20 -9.81 -4.63
C TYR A 177 2.59 -8.70 -5.49
N HIS A 178 1.53 -9.00 -6.21
CA HIS A 178 0.84 -8.05 -7.08
C HIS A 178 -0.59 -8.49 -7.38
N TYR A 179 -1.43 -7.55 -7.82
CA TYR A 179 -2.80 -7.81 -8.25
C TYR A 179 -2.95 -7.76 -9.77
N HIS A 180 -3.84 -8.58 -10.32
CA HIS A 180 -4.23 -8.56 -11.74
C HIS A 180 -5.61 -7.95 -11.97
N PHE A 181 -6.53 -8.14 -11.02
CA PHE A 181 -7.90 -7.61 -11.09
C PHE A 181 -8.45 -7.40 -9.68
N ASP A 182 -9.57 -6.68 -9.56
CA ASP A 182 -10.33 -6.47 -8.32
C ASP A 182 -9.60 -5.66 -7.23
N ALA A 183 -8.70 -6.27 -6.45
CA ALA A 183 -7.96 -5.66 -5.33
C ALA A 183 -8.83 -4.93 -4.27
N ASN A 184 -10.16 -5.04 -4.28
CA ASN A 184 -11.03 -4.34 -3.32
C ASN A 184 -10.91 -4.90 -1.90
N CYS A 185 -10.36 -6.10 -1.74
CA CYS A 185 -10.06 -6.70 -0.43
C CYS A 185 -9.20 -5.82 0.48
N ILE A 186 -8.42 -4.88 -0.07
CA ILE A 186 -7.63 -3.95 0.74
C ILE A 186 -8.51 -3.05 1.63
N HIS A 187 -9.79 -2.86 1.25
CA HIS A 187 -10.80 -2.13 2.03
C HIS A 187 -11.72 -3.07 2.82
N TRP A 188 -11.52 -4.39 2.74
CA TRP A 188 -12.35 -5.43 3.37
C TRP A 188 -12.12 -5.60 4.89
N HIS A 189 -11.53 -4.60 5.53
CA HIS A 189 -11.31 -4.56 6.98
C HIS A 189 -12.01 -3.37 7.65
N GLU A 190 -12.60 -2.48 6.85
CA GLU A 190 -13.38 -1.37 7.37
C GLU A 190 -14.71 -1.88 7.94
N GLU A 191 -15.16 -1.26 9.02
CA GLU A 191 -16.29 -1.67 9.87
C GLU A 191 -17.62 -1.70 9.11
N ASN A 192 -17.79 -2.60 8.15
CA ASN A 192 -19.11 -3.07 7.75
C ASN A 192 -19.52 -4.14 8.76
N PRO A 193 -20.40 -3.83 9.73
CA PRO A 193 -20.80 -4.78 10.76
C PRO A 193 -21.51 -6.03 10.22
N GLU A 194 -21.88 -6.04 8.93
CA GLU A 194 -22.47 -7.20 8.26
C GLU A 194 -21.43 -8.15 7.63
N ASN A 195 -20.17 -7.72 7.50
CA ASN A 195 -19.09 -8.50 6.89
C ASN A 195 -18.06 -8.97 7.93
N SER A 196 -17.41 -10.11 7.65
CA SER A 196 -16.23 -10.53 8.42
C SER A 196 -15.06 -9.65 8.03
N ASN A 197 -14.28 -9.21 9.02
CA ASN A 197 -13.04 -8.48 8.78
C ASN A 197 -11.88 -9.42 8.41
N ASP A 198 -12.14 -10.71 8.18
CA ASP A 198 -11.14 -11.64 7.65
C ASP A 198 -11.09 -11.50 6.12
N TRP A 199 -9.90 -11.23 5.57
CA TRP A 199 -9.67 -11.09 4.14
C TRP A 199 -10.04 -12.36 3.37
N LYS A 200 -9.92 -13.55 3.99
CA LYS A 200 -10.31 -14.82 3.37
C LYS A 200 -11.80 -14.94 3.11
N GLU A 201 -12.60 -14.12 3.79
CA GLU A 201 -14.04 -14.04 3.61
C GLU A 201 -14.45 -12.93 2.65
N TYR A 202 -13.49 -12.27 1.98
CA TYR A 202 -13.75 -11.28 0.95
C TYR A 202 -14.71 -11.82 -0.11
N ASP A 203 -15.77 -11.05 -0.34
CA ASP A 203 -16.83 -11.38 -1.27
C ASP A 203 -17.23 -10.12 -2.04
N PRO A 204 -16.95 -10.04 -3.36
CA PRO A 204 -17.29 -8.86 -4.16
C PRO A 204 -18.80 -8.60 -4.22
N GLU A 205 -19.65 -9.62 -4.01
CA GLU A 205 -21.11 -9.46 -3.98
C GLU A 205 -21.61 -8.73 -2.73
N LYS A 206 -20.76 -8.62 -1.70
CA LYS A 206 -21.07 -7.93 -0.44
C LYS A 206 -20.47 -6.52 -0.35
N ILE A 207 -19.87 -6.02 -1.42
CA ILE A 207 -19.51 -4.61 -1.52
C ILE A 207 -20.81 -3.81 -1.58
N ASP A 208 -20.94 -2.80 -0.71
CA ASP A 208 -22.13 -1.97 -0.60
C ASP A 208 -22.36 -1.18 -1.90
N SER A 209 -23.37 -1.59 -2.67
CA SER A 209 -23.74 -0.99 -3.94
C SER A 209 -24.46 0.36 -3.81
N THR A 210 -24.69 0.83 -2.58
CA THR A 210 -25.39 2.10 -2.32
C THR A 210 -24.44 3.26 -2.07
N ILE A 211 -23.14 2.98 -1.97
CA ILE A 211 -22.08 3.97 -1.75
C ILE A 211 -21.09 3.95 -2.91
N HIS A 212 -20.55 5.12 -3.23
CA HIS A 212 -19.46 5.21 -4.19
C HIS A 212 -18.25 4.45 -3.67
N SER A 213 -17.62 3.65 -4.53
CA SER A 213 -16.48 2.83 -4.13
C SER A 213 -15.29 3.71 -3.74
N PRO A 214 -14.48 3.29 -2.75
CA PRO A 214 -13.21 3.93 -2.45
C PRO A 214 -12.22 3.77 -3.62
N ILE A 215 -11.16 4.58 -3.60
CA ILE A 215 -10.02 4.41 -4.51
C ILE A 215 -9.23 3.19 -4.06
N ILE A 216 -9.01 2.24 -4.96
CA ILE A 216 -8.17 1.07 -4.71
C ILE A 216 -6.72 1.28 -5.14
N GLY A 217 -6.48 2.23 -6.05
CA GLY A 217 -5.14 2.52 -6.57
C GLY A 217 -5.11 3.68 -7.56
N PHE A 218 -3.94 3.91 -8.14
CA PHE A 218 -3.71 4.93 -9.16
C PHE A 218 -2.92 4.34 -10.32
N ALA A 219 -3.38 4.60 -11.54
CA ALA A 219 -2.58 4.39 -12.73
C ALA A 219 -1.38 5.35 -12.76
N PHE A 220 -0.29 4.96 -13.40
CA PHE A 220 0.94 5.78 -13.41
C PHE A 220 0.81 7.11 -14.16
N ASP A 221 -0.27 7.30 -14.91
CA ASP A 221 -0.64 8.58 -15.55
C ASP A 221 -1.48 9.51 -14.64
N GLY A 222 -1.77 9.07 -13.41
CA GLY A 222 -2.43 9.88 -12.38
C GLY A 222 -3.93 9.64 -12.21
N PHE A 223 -4.54 8.83 -13.06
CA PHE A 223 -5.98 8.56 -12.93
C PHE A 223 -6.25 7.59 -11.76
N PRO A 224 -7.24 7.89 -10.89
CA PRO A 224 -7.66 6.99 -9.83
C PRO A 224 -8.35 5.74 -10.40
N ILE A 225 -8.13 4.62 -9.73
CA ILE A 225 -8.80 3.34 -9.96
C ILE A 225 -9.73 3.12 -8.78
N TYR A 226 -11.02 2.99 -9.05
CA TYR A 226 -12.06 2.76 -8.05
C TYR A 226 -12.50 1.30 -8.02
N GLY A 227 -13.18 0.92 -6.95
CA GLY A 227 -13.99 -0.29 -6.91
C GLY A 227 -15.20 -0.25 -7.86
N PRO A 228 -16.12 -1.22 -7.76
CA PRO A 228 -17.12 -1.51 -8.79
C PRO A 228 -18.24 -0.46 -8.94
N TYR A 229 -18.49 0.37 -7.93
CA TYR A 229 -19.63 1.30 -7.91
C TYR A 229 -19.19 2.75 -8.05
N GLY A 230 -19.74 3.44 -9.05
CA GLY A 230 -19.41 4.82 -9.40
C GLY A 230 -20.62 5.74 -9.35
N TRP A 231 -20.44 7.03 -9.67
CA TRP A 231 -21.56 7.95 -9.87
C TRP A 231 -22.01 8.00 -11.33
N ASP A 232 -23.32 8.06 -11.54
CA ASP A 232 -23.90 8.40 -12.83
C ASP A 232 -23.94 9.94 -13.07
N GLU A 233 -24.52 10.35 -14.20
CA GLU A 233 -24.65 11.77 -14.57
C GLU A 233 -25.59 12.58 -13.63
N TYR A 234 -26.40 11.90 -12.82
CA TYR A 234 -27.33 12.49 -11.86
C TYR A 234 -26.77 12.51 -10.43
N GLY A 235 -25.59 11.92 -10.21
CA GLY A 235 -24.95 11.80 -8.90
C GLY A 235 -25.48 10.63 -8.06
N GLU A 236 -26.20 9.70 -8.68
CA GLU A 236 -26.65 8.45 -8.05
C GLU A 236 -25.56 7.38 -8.20
N VAL A 237 -25.47 6.48 -7.22
CA VAL A 237 -24.51 5.36 -7.26
C VAL A 237 -25.03 4.26 -8.19
N VAL A 238 -24.18 3.80 -9.12
CA VAL A 238 -24.49 2.77 -10.13
C VAL A 238 -23.39 1.73 -10.27
#